data_AF-A0A1G2ZUA3-F1
#
_entry.id   AF-A0A1G2ZUA3-F1
#
_cell.length_a   1.000
_cell.length_b   1.000
_cell.length_c   1.000
_cell.angle_alpha   90.00
_cell.angle_beta   90.00
_cell.angle_gamma   90.00
#
_symmetry.space_group_name_H-M   'P 1'
#
loop_
_entity.id
_entity.type
_entity.pdbx_description
1 polymer ?
#
loop_
_entity_poly.entity_id
_entity_poly.type
_entity_poly.pdbx_seq_one_letter_code
_entity_poly.pdbx_strand_id
1 'polypeptide(L)'
;MKFMELYQDKIIGAIRGLDRIRFRGTLRWLASERGLGTFMNQKNIWLKNFSDWVKGLTAQIRQSCESRADALGIEKHYLNSSGIDKEKRARQIAEAKGITEGSICLLSILEP
;
A
#
# COMPACT_ATOMS: atom_id res chain seq x y z
N MET A 1 32.05 0.83 -22.21
CA MET A 1 31.92 -0.57 -21.75
C MET A 1 30.92 -0.59 -20.61
N LYS A 2 29.96 -1.53 -20.62
CA LYS A 2 28.94 -1.60 -19.56
C LYS A 2 29.56 -2.24 -18.31
N PHE A 3 29.26 -1.73 -17.12
CA PHE A 3 29.78 -2.22 -15.83
C PHE A 3 29.69 -3.75 -15.67
N MET A 4 28.63 -4.36 -16.19
CA MET A 4 28.42 -5.81 -16.18
C MET A 4 29.48 -6.58 -16.98
N GLU A 5 29.98 -6.02 -18.08
CA GLU A 5 31.00 -6.66 -18.93
C GLU A 5 32.38 -6.61 -18.27
N LEU A 6 32.67 -5.52 -17.53
CA LEU A 6 33.95 -5.30 -16.85
C LEU A 6 34.16 -6.21 -15.63
N TYR A 7 33.08 -6.69 -15.01
CA TYR A 7 33.13 -7.42 -13.75
C TYR A 7 32.39 -8.76 -13.80
N GLN A 8 32.14 -9.34 -14.99
CA GLN A 8 31.35 -10.56 -15.13
C GLN A 8 31.92 -11.70 -14.26
N ASP A 9 33.25 -11.81 -14.16
CA ASP A 9 33.93 -12.90 -13.43
C ASP A 9 33.83 -12.73 -11.91
N LYS A 10 33.38 -11.56 -11.44
CA LYS A 10 33.22 -11.21 -10.02
C LYS A 10 31.76 -11.10 -9.61
N ILE A 11 30.82 -11.18 -10.55
CA ILE A 11 29.38 -11.05 -10.30
C ILE A 11 28.77 -12.45 -10.34
N ILE A 12 28.29 -12.93 -9.19
CA ILE A 12 27.60 -14.23 -9.07
C ILE A 12 26.16 -14.14 -9.62
N GLY A 13 25.58 -12.94 -9.63
CA GLY A 13 24.27 -12.67 -10.22
C GLY A 13 23.85 -11.21 -10.07
N ALA A 14 22.91 -10.76 -10.89
CA ALA A 14 22.32 -9.43 -10.80
C ALA A 14 20.83 -9.55 -10.43
N ILE A 15 20.46 -9.03 -9.27
CA ILE A 15 19.05 -8.92 -8.89
C ILE A 15 18.50 -7.64 -9.49
N ARG A 16 17.56 -7.79 -10.42
CA ARG A 16 16.75 -6.68 -10.94
C ARG A 16 15.33 -6.88 -10.46
N GLY A 17 14.86 -5.98 -9.61
CA GLY A 17 13.52 -6.00 -9.08
C GLY A 17 13.06 -4.59 -8.75
N LEU A 18 11.75 -4.36 -8.87
CA LEU A 18 11.13 -3.19 -8.27
C LEU A 18 11.35 -3.27 -6.76
N ASP A 19 11.80 -2.17 -6.15
CA ASP A 19 11.88 -2.06 -4.70
C ASP A 19 10.46 -1.98 -4.14
N ARG A 20 9.88 -3.12 -3.76
CA ARG A 20 8.57 -3.13 -3.09
C ARG A 20 8.78 -2.57 -1.68
N ILE A 21 8.60 -1.26 -1.53
CA ILE A 21 8.56 -0.64 -0.21
C ILE A 21 7.24 -1.01 0.46
N ARG A 22 7.31 -1.98 1.38
CA ARG A 22 6.18 -2.37 2.21
C ARG A 22 6.29 -1.70 3.57
N PHE A 23 5.45 -0.69 3.79
CA PHE A 23 5.30 -0.11 5.13
C PHE A 23 4.52 -1.08 6.02
N ARG A 24 5.23 -1.74 6.95
CA ARG A 24 4.64 -2.50 8.06
C ARG A 24 5.15 -1.90 9.36
N GLY A 25 4.25 -1.38 10.17
CA GLY A 25 4.57 -0.91 11.51
C GLY A 25 3.60 -1.53 12.52
N THR A 26 4.13 -2.02 13.64
CA THR A 26 3.32 -2.35 14.81
C THR A 26 3.63 -1.34 15.89
N LEU A 27 2.63 -0.55 16.29
CA LEU A 27 2.72 0.30 17.48
C LEU A 27 2.61 -0.58 18.71
N ARG A 28 3.75 -1.14 19.16
CA ARG A 28 3.80 -2.13 20.26
C ARG A 28 3.06 -1.69 21.52
N TRP A 29 3.11 -0.40 21.85
CA TRP A 29 2.39 0.15 23.01
C TRP A 29 0.87 -0.01 22.89
N LEU A 30 0.30 0.13 21.69
CA LEU A 30 -1.13 -0.06 21.43
C LEU A 30 -1.51 -1.53 21.23
N ALA A 31 -0.54 -2.43 21.03
CA ALA A 31 -0.75 -3.86 20.85
C ALA A 31 -0.98 -4.61 22.18
N SER A 32 -1.73 -4.00 23.10
CA SER A 32 -2.18 -4.59 24.35
C SER A 32 -3.50 -3.96 24.78
N GLU A 33 -4.36 -4.70 25.48
CA GLU A 33 -5.64 -4.17 25.98
C GLU A 33 -5.45 -2.94 26.85
N ARG A 34 -4.47 -3.00 27.77
CA ARG A 34 -4.13 -1.87 28.66
C ARG A 34 -3.66 -0.64 27.88
N GLY A 35 -2.80 -0.83 26.88
CA GLY A 35 -2.27 0.26 26.07
C GLY A 35 -3.35 0.91 25.21
N LEU A 36 -4.17 0.10 24.54
CA LEU A 36 -5.30 0.58 23.76
C LEU A 36 -6.32 1.31 24.65
N GLY A 37 -6.65 0.75 25.81
CA GLY A 37 -7.56 1.38 26.77
C GLY A 37 -7.03 2.71 27.29
N THR A 38 -5.73 2.81 27.57
CA THR A 38 -5.08 4.07 27.98
C THR A 38 -5.15 5.12 26.87
N PHE A 39 -4.86 4.72 25.63
CA PHE A 39 -4.96 5.59 24.46
C PHE A 39 -6.38 6.10 24.24
N MET A 40 -7.37 5.20 24.27
CA MET A 40 -8.77 5.57 24.08
C MET A 40 -9.26 6.53 25.16
N ASN A 41 -8.86 6.31 26.42
CA ASN A 41 -9.18 7.21 27.52
C ASN A 41 -8.57 8.60 27.29
N GLN A 42 -7.28 8.68 26.93
CA GLN A 42 -6.62 9.96 26.62
C GLN A 42 -7.24 10.68 25.42
N LYS A 43 -7.77 9.93 24.46
CA LYS A 43 -8.46 10.48 23.28
C LYS A 43 -9.96 10.71 23.49
N ASN A 44 -10.48 10.47 24.70
CA ASN A 44 -11.92 10.55 25.02
C ASN A 44 -12.80 9.70 24.09
N ILE A 45 -12.28 8.56 23.63
CA ILE A 45 -13.00 7.61 22.77
C ILE A 45 -13.66 6.58 23.66
N TRP A 46 -14.98 6.68 23.78
CA TRP A 46 -15.78 5.68 24.49
C TRP A 46 -15.75 4.35 23.74
N LEU A 47 -15.70 3.23 24.46
CA LEU A 47 -15.65 1.89 23.86
C LEU A 47 -16.84 1.65 22.90
N LYS A 48 -18.04 2.13 23.26
CA LYS A 48 -19.24 2.09 22.42
C LYS A 48 -19.09 2.82 21.08
N ASN A 49 -18.23 3.84 21.00
CA ASN A 49 -17.99 4.65 19.81
C ASN A 49 -16.74 4.23 19.04
N PHE A 50 -16.01 3.21 19.51
CA PHE A 50 -14.73 2.81 18.92
C PHE A 50 -14.87 2.35 17.47
N SER A 51 -15.93 1.58 17.17
CA SER A 51 -16.19 1.09 15.81
C SER A 51 -16.36 2.23 14.81
N ASP A 52 -17.13 3.25 15.16
CA ASP A 52 -17.38 4.39 14.28
C ASP A 52 -16.12 5.24 14.11
N TRP A 53 -15.37 5.43 15.21
CA TRP A 53 -14.10 6.16 15.17
C TRP A 53 -13.09 5.49 14.23
N VAL A 54 -12.87 4.18 14.35
CA VAL A 54 -11.88 3.48 13.51
C VAL A 54 -12.32 3.39 12.05
N LYS A 55 -13.63 3.26 11.80
CA LYS A 55 -14.19 3.34 10.44
C LYS A 55 -13.97 4.74 9.84
N GLY A 56 -14.20 5.80 10.61
CA GLY A 56 -13.94 7.18 10.19
C GLY A 56 -12.47 7.42 9.86
N LEU A 57 -11.56 6.96 10.71
CA LEU A 57 -10.13 7.04 10.46
C LEU A 57 -9.73 6.27 9.19
N THR A 58 -10.27 5.07 9.00
CA THR A 58 -10.03 4.26 7.79
C THR A 58 -10.54 4.96 6.54
N ALA A 59 -11.74 5.55 6.60
CA ALA A 59 -12.32 6.32 5.51
C ALA A 59 -11.47 7.55 5.16
N GLN A 60 -10.97 8.27 6.16
CA GLN A 60 -10.09 9.42 5.94
C GLN A 60 -8.79 9.03 5.22
N ILE A 61 -8.17 7.92 5.61
CA ILE A 61 -6.96 7.42 4.95
C ILE A 61 -7.27 7.00 3.50
N ARG A 62 -8.36 6.27 3.28
CA ARG A 62 -8.79 5.87 1.93
C ARG A 62 -9.05 7.09 1.05
N GLN A 63 -9.79 8.08 1.57
CA GLN A 63 -10.07 9.32 0.87
C GLN A 63 -8.79 10.08 0.50
N SER A 64 -7.79 10.11 1.37
CA SER A 64 -6.51 10.74 1.06
C SER A 64 -5.79 10.03 -0.09
N CYS A 65 -5.82 8.69 -0.12
CA CYS A 65 -5.24 7.90 -1.22
C CYS A 65 -6.00 8.10 -2.53
N GLU A 66 -7.34 8.12 -2.48
CA GLU A 66 -8.20 8.34 -3.65
C GLU A 66 -8.03 9.75 -4.21
N SER A 67 -7.97 10.77 -3.35
CA SER A 67 -7.75 12.16 -3.77
C SER A 67 -6.37 12.33 -4.44
N ARG A 68 -5.35 11.59 -3.97
CA ARG A 68 -4.03 11.55 -4.61
C ARG A 68 -4.11 10.89 -5.99
N ALA A 69 -4.88 9.80 -6.12
CA ALA A 69 -5.09 9.14 -7.41
C ALA A 69 -5.82 10.04 -8.41
N ASP A 70 -6.85 10.76 -7.94
CA ASP A 70 -7.60 11.71 -8.75
C ASP A 70 -6.72 12.87 -9.22
N ALA A 71 -5.88 13.43 -8.34
CA ALA A 71 -4.91 14.47 -8.70
C ALA A 71 -3.86 14.01 -9.72
N LEU A 72 -3.56 12.71 -9.76
CA LEU A 72 -2.63 12.11 -10.71
C LEU A 72 -3.33 11.62 -12.00
N GLY A 73 -4.68 11.69 -12.06
CA GLY A 73 -5.46 11.19 -13.20
C GLY A 73 -5.35 9.67 -13.40
N ILE A 74 -4.97 8.91 -12.36
CA ILE A 74 -4.81 7.45 -12.46
C ILE A 74 -6.12 6.75 -12.11
N GLU A 75 -6.36 5.62 -12.77
CA GLU A 75 -7.60 4.87 -12.57
C GLU A 75 -7.64 4.12 -11.25
N LYS A 76 -8.84 4.00 -10.70
CA LYS A 76 -9.13 3.36 -9.42
C LYS A 76 -9.89 2.06 -9.68
N HIS A 77 -9.35 0.93 -9.24
CA HIS A 77 -10.00 -0.38 -9.37
C HIS A 77 -10.20 -1.04 -8.02
N TYR A 78 -11.43 -1.50 -7.76
CA TYR A 78 -11.70 -2.41 -6.65
C TYR A 78 -11.50 -3.85 -7.12
N LEU A 79 -10.72 -4.62 -6.36
CA LEU A 79 -10.42 -6.03 -6.62
C LEU A 79 -11.34 -6.90 -5.77
N ASN A 80 -12.01 -7.86 -6.41
CA ASN A 80 -13.00 -8.72 -5.73
C ASN A 80 -12.37 -9.96 -5.06
N SER A 81 -11.07 -10.21 -5.23
CA SER A 81 -10.40 -11.39 -4.68
C SER A 81 -8.94 -11.10 -4.33
N SER A 82 -8.51 -11.57 -3.15
CA SER A 82 -7.13 -11.44 -2.65
C SER A 82 -6.13 -12.28 -3.43
N GLY A 83 -6.60 -13.27 -4.19
CA GLY A 83 -5.78 -14.09 -5.09
C GLY A 83 -5.39 -13.38 -6.39
N ILE A 84 -5.92 -12.19 -6.67
CA ILE A 84 -5.52 -11.41 -7.85
C ILE A 84 -4.12 -10.85 -7.65
N ASP A 85 -3.22 -11.21 -8.56
CA ASP A 85 -1.88 -10.63 -8.62
C ASP A 85 -1.97 -9.14 -9.01
N LYS A 86 -1.72 -8.28 -8.03
CA LYS A 86 -1.78 -6.82 -8.14
C LYS A 86 -0.71 -6.28 -9.08
N GLU A 87 0.47 -6.90 -9.12
CA GLU A 87 1.55 -6.47 -10.00
C GLU A 87 1.22 -6.80 -11.45
N LYS A 88 0.79 -8.05 -11.70
CA LYS A 88 0.34 -8.45 -13.04
C LYS A 88 -0.80 -7.55 -13.54
N ARG A 89 -1.77 -7.24 -12.67
CA ARG A 89 -2.89 -6.35 -13.02
C ARG A 89 -2.42 -4.92 -13.33
N ALA A 90 -1.54 -4.34 -12.53
CA ALA A 90 -0.97 -3.02 -12.79
C ALA A 90 -0.19 -2.99 -14.11
N ARG A 91 0.60 -4.02 -14.41
CA ARG A 91 1.34 -4.10 -15.68
C ARG A 91 0.43 -4.19 -16.91
N GLN A 92 -0.66 -4.95 -16.83
CA GLN A 92 -1.66 -5.01 -17.90
C GLN A 92 -2.29 -3.64 -18.18
N ILE A 93 -2.56 -2.87 -17.11
CA ILE A 93 -3.09 -1.50 -17.22
C ILE A 93 -2.07 -0.58 -17.87
N ALA A 94 -0.81 -0.65 -17.42
CA ALA A 94 0.26 0.17 -17.96
C ALA A 94 0.48 -0.09 -19.46
N GLU A 95 0.49 -1.36 -19.87
CA GLU A 95 0.63 -1.76 -21.28
C GLU A 95 -0.56 -1.27 -22.12
N ALA A 96 -1.79 -1.46 -21.64
CA ALA A 96 -3.01 -1.01 -22.33
C ALA A 96 -3.08 0.52 -22.50
N LYS A 97 -2.46 1.28 -21.59
CA LYS A 97 -2.44 2.75 -21.62
C LYS A 97 -1.13 3.36 -22.14
N GLY A 98 -0.15 2.54 -22.51
CA GLY A 98 1.18 3.01 -22.94
C GLY A 98 1.97 3.74 -21.85
N ILE A 99 1.74 3.42 -20.57
CA ILE A 99 2.44 4.05 -19.44
C ILE A 99 3.81 3.38 -19.25
N THR A 100 4.88 4.10 -19.53
CA THR A 100 6.26 3.62 -19.37
C THR A 100 6.88 4.00 -18.02
N GLU A 101 6.40 5.07 -17.40
CA GLU A 101 6.90 5.57 -16.11
C GLU A 101 5.79 6.30 -15.31
N GLY A 102 5.97 6.38 -13.99
CA GLY A 102 5.06 7.08 -13.09
C GLY A 102 4.01 6.19 -12.40
N SER A 103 2.95 6.82 -11.89
CA SER A 103 1.86 6.12 -11.20
C SER A 103 0.92 5.48 -12.21
N ILE A 104 0.58 4.20 -12.01
CA ILE A 104 -0.20 3.42 -12.98
C ILE A 104 -1.70 3.42 -12.62
N CYS A 105 -2.02 2.92 -11.42
CA CYS A 105 -3.39 2.75 -10.95
C CYS A 105 -3.45 2.66 -9.42
N LEU A 106 -4.60 3.00 -8.84
CA LEU A 106 -4.94 2.69 -7.46
C LEU A 106 -5.73 1.38 -7.42
N LEU A 107 -5.24 0.39 -6.68
CA LEU A 107 -5.94 -0.88 -6.44
C LEU A 107 -6.43 -0.92 -4.99
N SER A 108 -7.73 -1.10 -4.80
CA SER A 108 -8.36 -1.28 -3.49
C SER A 108 -8.89 -2.71 -3.35
N ILE A 109 -8.79 -3.29 -2.15
CA ILE A 109 -9.22 -4.66 -1.89
C ILE A 109 -9.58 -4.85 -0.42
N LEU A 110 -10.54 -5.74 -0.14
CA LEU A 110 -10.81 -6.26 1.19
C LEU A 110 -10.02 -7.56 1.39
N GLU A 111 -9.28 -7.66 2.50
CA GLU A 111 -8.68 -8.94 2.89
C GLU A 111 -9.80 -9.86 3.46
N PRO A 112 -9.89 -11.12 3.00
CA PRO A 112 -10.85 -12.10 3.53
C PRO A 112 -10.48 -12.58 4.95
#